data_AF-A0A5Q4T7Q4-F1
#
_entry.id   AF-A0A5Q4T7Q4-F1
#
_cell.length_a   1.000
_cell.length_b   1.000
_cell.length_c   1.000
_cell.angle_alpha   90.00
_cell.angle_beta   90.00
_cell.angle_gamma   90.00
#
_symmetry.space_group_name_H-M   'P 1'
#
loop_
_entity.id
_entity.type
_entity.pdbx_description
1 polymer ?
#
loop_
_entity_poly.entity_id
_entity_poly.type
_entity_poly.pdbx_seq_one_letter_code
_entity_poly.pdbx_strand_id
1 'polypeptide(L)'
;MKDLAYEQKGSVSRLEAADRLDALAAALRKGGEAELDLGSGTLSLRIPEEFHSEVEVELEDGEIELEIEFRWPVRASGAKARPAAPEETAETGEAPRDTAGTTPPKRRSAPARPARGGTAAARGKGAKRAAGKTP
;
A
#
# COMPACT_ATOMS: atom_id res chain seq x y z
N MET A 1 7.87 20.09 -16.79
CA MET A 1 9.15 19.40 -16.53
C MET A 1 9.25 18.32 -17.57
N LYS A 2 10.43 18.09 -18.15
CA LYS A 2 10.64 16.93 -19.02
C LYS A 2 10.39 15.68 -18.21
N ASP A 3 9.76 14.69 -18.83
CA ASP A 3 9.57 13.36 -18.24
C ASP A 3 10.95 12.79 -17.89
N LEU A 4 11.19 12.56 -16.59
CA LEU A 4 12.43 11.94 -16.11
C LEU A 4 12.26 10.43 -16.23
N ALA A 5 13.07 9.81 -17.08
CA ALA A 5 13.19 8.36 -17.17
C ALA A 5 14.64 7.98 -16.90
N TYR A 6 14.83 7.02 -15.99
CA TYR A 6 16.12 6.39 -15.69
C TYR A 6 15.92 4.89 -15.76
N GLU A 7 16.75 4.20 -16.56
CA GLU A 7 16.73 2.75 -16.70
C GLU A 7 18.16 2.24 -16.63
N GLN A 8 18.40 1.20 -15.82
CA GLN A 8 19.68 0.53 -15.71
C GLN A 8 19.46 -0.98 -15.69
N LYS A 9 20.00 -1.68 -16.71
CA LYS A 9 19.93 -3.14 -16.85
C LYS A 9 21.32 -3.75 -16.70
N GLY A 10 21.39 -4.87 -16.01
CA GLY A 10 22.62 -5.64 -15.86
C GLY A 10 22.52 -6.65 -14.72
N SER A 11 23.39 -7.65 -14.74
CA SER A 11 23.52 -8.61 -13.65
C SER A 11 24.34 -7.99 -12.51
N VAL A 12 23.91 -8.24 -11.28
CA VAL A 12 24.63 -7.83 -10.07
C VAL A 12 24.83 -9.00 -9.12
N SER A 13 25.86 -8.90 -8.29
CA SER A 13 26.05 -9.83 -7.18
C SER A 13 24.99 -9.62 -6.09
N ARG A 14 24.81 -10.64 -5.25
CA ARG A 14 23.92 -10.58 -4.09
C ARG A 14 24.28 -9.43 -3.12
N LEU A 15 25.57 -9.11 -2.97
CA LEU A 15 26.01 -8.04 -2.07
C LEU A 15 25.72 -6.66 -2.67
N GLU A 16 26.03 -6.46 -3.95
CA GLU A 16 25.71 -5.20 -4.64
C GLU A 16 24.19 -4.93 -4.66
N ALA A 17 23.37 -5.98 -4.84
CA ALA A 17 21.92 -5.85 -4.73
C ALA A 17 21.49 -5.41 -3.32
N ALA A 18 22.08 -5.98 -2.28
CA ALA A 18 21.79 -5.60 -0.90
C ALA A 18 22.18 -4.14 -0.61
N ASP A 19 23.34 -3.70 -1.08
CA ASP A 19 23.82 -2.33 -0.90
C ASP A 19 22.89 -1.31 -1.59
N ARG A 20 22.39 -1.64 -2.79
CA ARG A 20 21.41 -0.80 -3.50
C ARG A 20 20.07 -0.71 -2.78
N LEU A 21 19.59 -1.83 -2.24
CA LEU A 21 18.35 -1.87 -1.47
C LEU A 21 18.50 -1.11 -0.14
N ASP A 22 19.66 -1.17 0.51
CA ASP A 22 19.92 -0.39 1.72
C ASP A 22 20.00 1.11 1.43
N ALA A 23 20.63 1.51 0.32
CA ALA A 23 20.64 2.90 -0.14
C ALA A 23 19.23 3.43 -0.42
N LEU A 24 18.38 2.63 -1.08
CA LEU A 24 16.97 2.96 -1.29
C LEU A 24 16.22 3.08 0.05
N ALA A 25 16.41 2.12 0.95
CA ALA A 25 15.79 2.14 2.28
C ALA A 25 16.24 3.36 3.10
N ALA A 26 17.51 3.75 3.02
CA ALA A 26 18.03 4.96 3.67
C ALA A 26 17.39 6.22 3.09
N ALA A 27 17.25 6.31 1.76
CA ALA A 27 16.56 7.43 1.11
C ALA A 27 15.08 7.54 1.53
N LEU A 28 14.36 6.41 1.57
CA LEU A 28 12.97 6.36 2.02
C LEU A 28 12.82 6.80 3.49
N ARG A 29 13.72 6.35 4.38
CA ARG A 29 13.72 6.77 5.79
C ARG A 29 14.04 8.25 5.97
N LYS A 30 14.89 8.82 5.11
CA LYS A 30 15.23 10.25 5.13
C LYS A 30 14.02 11.09 4.71
N GLY A 31 13.29 10.66 3.67
CA GLY A 31 12.20 11.43 3.07
C GLY A 31 12.65 12.77 2.49
N GLY A 32 11.70 13.58 2.02
CA GLY A 32 11.99 14.91 1.47
C GLY A 32 12.93 14.83 0.27
N GLU A 33 13.91 15.72 0.18
CA GLU A 33 14.94 15.67 -0.87
C GLU A 33 16.01 14.61 -0.52
N ALA A 34 15.98 13.48 -1.23
CA ALA A 34 16.90 12.38 -1.04
C ALA A 34 17.75 12.14 -2.30
N GLU A 35 18.98 11.67 -2.08
CA GLU A 35 19.90 11.25 -3.13
C GLU A 35 20.09 9.74 -3.01
N LEU A 36 19.91 9.03 -4.12
CA LEU A 36 20.05 7.59 -4.21
C LEU A 36 21.24 7.26 -5.12
N ASP A 37 22.23 6.57 -4.56
CA ASP A 37 23.36 6.05 -5.35
C ASP A 37 22.99 4.70 -5.97
N LEU A 38 23.02 4.62 -7.29
CA LEU A 38 22.72 3.43 -8.08
C LEU A 38 23.99 2.79 -8.66
N GLY A 39 25.17 3.21 -8.19
CA GLY A 39 26.49 2.76 -8.62
C GLY A 39 26.95 3.38 -9.94
N SER A 40 26.08 3.50 -10.94
CA SER A 40 26.38 4.18 -12.21
C SER A 40 26.05 5.68 -12.20
N GLY A 41 25.42 6.17 -11.15
CA GLY A 41 25.02 7.56 -11.01
C GLY A 41 24.16 7.79 -9.78
N THR A 42 23.91 9.05 -9.48
CA THR A 42 23.08 9.50 -8.35
C THR A 42 21.75 10.03 -8.86
N LEU A 43 20.66 9.56 -8.27
CA LEU A 43 19.30 10.01 -8.57
C LEU A 43 18.79 10.87 -7.40
N SER A 44 18.45 12.13 -7.69
CA SER A 44 17.83 13.02 -6.70
C SER A 44 16.30 13.00 -6.85
N LEU A 45 15.58 12.68 -5.78
CA LEU A 45 14.12 12.57 -5.74
C LEU A 45 13.53 13.25 -4.51
N ARG A 46 12.33 13.81 -4.68
CA ARG A 46 11.49 14.23 -3.56
C ARG A 46 10.55 13.09 -3.15
N ILE A 47 10.79 12.52 -1.97
CA ILE A 47 10.03 11.39 -1.40
C ILE A 47 9.01 11.95 -0.39
N PRO A 48 7.69 11.71 -0.58
CA PRO A 48 6.66 12.13 0.37
C PRO A 48 6.61 11.23 1.61
N GLU A 49 5.92 11.68 2.66
CA GLU A 49 5.66 10.89 3.88
C GLU A 49 4.84 9.61 3.59
N GLU A 50 3.91 9.71 2.63
CA GLU A 50 3.03 8.60 2.24
C GLU A 50 3.01 8.47 0.71
N PHE A 51 3.05 7.23 0.24
CA PHE A 51 2.95 6.85 -1.17
C PHE A 51 2.34 5.46 -1.31
N HIS A 52 1.91 5.12 -2.52
CA HIS A 52 1.43 3.78 -2.82
C HIS A 52 2.63 2.86 -3.12
N SER A 53 2.62 1.66 -2.55
CA SER A 53 3.62 0.62 -2.78
C SER A 53 2.96 -0.69 -3.19
N GLU A 54 3.60 -1.40 -4.11
CA GLU A 54 3.29 -2.77 -4.51
C GLU A 54 4.58 -3.60 -4.45
N VAL A 55 4.48 -4.86 -4.02
CA VAL A 55 5.58 -5.83 -4.00
C VAL A 55 5.06 -7.11 -4.59
N GLU A 56 5.72 -7.57 -5.65
CA GLU A 56 5.31 -8.75 -6.41
C GLU A 56 6.48 -9.73 -6.50
N VAL A 57 6.16 -11.03 -6.41
CA VAL A 57 7.12 -12.12 -6.54
C VAL A 57 6.53 -13.16 -7.47
N GLU A 58 7.18 -13.36 -8.61
CA GLU A 58 6.69 -14.23 -9.66
C GLU A 58 7.73 -15.28 -10.05
N LEU A 59 7.24 -16.37 -10.66
CA LEU A 59 8.06 -17.45 -11.21
C LEU A 59 7.75 -17.55 -12.70
N GLU A 60 8.66 -17.11 -13.55
CA GLU A 60 8.55 -17.18 -15.01
C GLU A 60 9.82 -17.81 -15.61
N ASP A 61 9.66 -18.73 -16.55
CA ASP A 61 10.75 -19.41 -17.26
C ASP A 61 11.87 -20.04 -16.39
N GLY A 62 11.54 -20.40 -15.15
CA GLY A 62 12.48 -20.99 -14.19
C GLY A 62 13.29 -19.96 -13.40
N GLU A 63 12.98 -18.68 -13.54
CA GLU A 63 13.57 -17.56 -12.79
C GLU A 63 12.58 -17.04 -11.74
N ILE A 64 13.13 -16.46 -10.66
CA ILE A 64 12.34 -15.70 -9.68
C ILE A 64 12.48 -14.24 -10.04
N GLU A 65 11.35 -13.57 -10.24
CA GLU A 65 11.28 -12.11 -10.38
C GLU A 65 10.76 -11.49 -9.09
N LEU A 66 11.42 -10.43 -8.62
CA LEU A 66 11.01 -9.64 -7.46
C LEU A 66 10.92 -8.19 -7.90
N GLU A 67 9.72 -7.64 -7.87
CA GLU A 67 9.46 -6.24 -8.17
C GLU A 67 9.07 -5.47 -6.90
N ILE A 68 9.62 -4.26 -6.76
CA ILE A 68 9.26 -3.31 -5.71
C ILE A 68 8.90 -2.00 -6.40
N GLU A 69 7.60 -1.68 -6.42
CA GLU A 69 7.11 -0.48 -7.06
C GLU A 69 6.61 0.54 -6.02
N PHE A 70 6.92 1.81 -6.30
CA PHE A 70 6.44 2.96 -5.54
C PHE A 70 5.89 4.03 -6.48
N ARG A 71 4.70 4.54 -6.17
CA ARG A 71 4.02 5.56 -6.98
C ARG A 71 3.61 6.76 -6.12
N TRP A 72 4.01 7.97 -6.54
CA TRP A 72 3.58 9.23 -5.93
C TRP A 72 3.57 10.41 -6.92
N PRO A 73 2.76 11.45 -6.66
CA PRO A 73 2.69 12.63 -7.53
C PRO A 73 3.93 13.55 -7.37
N VAL A 74 4.50 14.00 -8.50
CA VAL A 74 5.73 14.84 -8.53
C VAL A 74 5.44 16.36 -8.38
N ARG A 75 4.17 16.81 -8.33
CA ARG A 75 3.81 18.22 -8.07
C ARG A 75 2.56 18.40 -7.20
N ALA A 76 2.59 19.53 -6.46
CA ALA A 76 1.94 19.78 -5.17
C ALA A 76 0.44 19.48 -5.08
N SER A 77 0.08 18.37 -4.43
CA SER A 77 -1.11 18.43 -3.59
C SER A 77 -0.73 19.26 -2.36
N GLY A 78 -1.39 20.42 -2.21
CA GLY A 78 -1.47 21.11 -0.93
C GLY A 78 -2.27 20.28 0.06
N ALA A 79 -1.81 19.06 0.35
CA ALA A 79 -2.33 18.25 1.43
C ALA A 79 -1.95 18.99 2.71
N LYS A 80 -2.92 19.78 3.21
CA LYS A 80 -2.91 20.32 4.57
C LYS A 80 -2.40 19.20 5.46
N ALA A 81 -1.27 19.46 6.14
CA ALA A 81 -0.90 18.71 7.32
C ALA A 81 -2.18 18.58 8.16
N ARG A 82 -2.70 17.36 8.29
CA ARG A 82 -3.79 17.11 9.22
C ARG A 82 -3.17 17.43 10.59
N PRO A 83 -3.65 18.46 11.30
CA PRO A 83 -3.10 18.72 12.62
C PRO A 83 -3.35 17.46 13.45
N ALA A 84 -2.27 16.93 14.02
CA ALA A 84 -2.39 15.95 15.09
C ALA A 84 -3.36 16.53 16.12
N ALA A 85 -4.42 15.79 16.43
CA ALA A 85 -5.29 16.16 17.54
C ALA A 85 -4.41 16.31 18.78
N PRO A 86 -4.49 17.42 19.54
CA PRO A 86 -3.73 17.53 20.76
C PRO A 86 -4.15 16.39 21.69
N GLU A 87 -3.17 15.60 22.14
CA GLU A 87 -3.34 14.72 23.29
C GLU A 87 -3.79 15.58 24.46
N GLU A 88 -5.02 15.33 24.89
CA GLU A 88 -5.61 15.90 26.09
C GLU A 88 -4.77 15.44 27.28
N THR A 89 -3.97 16.36 27.80
CA THR A 89 -3.19 16.20 29.02
C THR A 89 -4.17 16.10 30.18
N ALA A 90 -4.36 14.88 30.70
CA ALA A 90 -5.15 14.63 31.89
C ALA A 90 -4.38 15.13 33.12
N GLU A 91 -4.67 16.35 33.57
CA GLU A 91 -4.37 16.79 34.94
C GLU A 91 -5.48 16.36 35.91
N THR A 92 -5.04 16.06 37.13
CA THR A 92 -5.75 15.39 38.22
C THR A 92 -6.53 16.39 39.07
N GLY A 93 -7.74 16.06 39.54
CA GLY A 93 -8.40 16.85 40.60
C GLY A 93 -9.87 16.53 40.90
N GLU A 94 -10.09 15.61 41.85
CA GLU A 94 -11.17 15.49 42.86
C GLU A 94 -12.67 15.79 42.59
N ALA A 95 -13.49 14.86 43.12
CA ALA A 95 -14.96 14.85 43.17
C ALA A 95 -15.56 15.84 44.20
N PRO A 96 -16.88 16.12 44.13
CA PRO A 96 -17.76 15.46 45.11
C PRO A 96 -19.13 15.01 44.55
N ARG A 97 -19.88 14.34 45.44
CA ARG A 97 -21.00 13.41 45.22
C ARG A 97 -22.40 14.04 45.10
N ASP A 98 -23.24 13.30 44.35
CA ASP A 98 -24.66 12.96 44.52
C ASP A 98 -25.75 14.05 44.66
N THR A 99 -26.66 14.11 43.69
CA THR A 99 -28.12 13.98 43.93
C THR A 99 -28.83 13.42 42.68
N ALA A 100 -29.92 12.69 42.95
CA ALA A 100 -30.53 11.70 42.07
C ALA A 100 -31.63 12.22 41.13
N GLY A 101 -31.79 11.50 40.00
CA GLY A 101 -33.10 11.08 39.49
C GLY A 101 -33.67 11.80 38.27
N THR A 102 -33.66 11.14 37.10
CA THR A 102 -34.87 10.77 36.30
C THR A 102 -34.49 10.27 34.88
N THR A 103 -34.55 8.95 34.72
CA THR A 103 -35.04 8.12 33.58
C THR A 103 -34.39 8.19 32.17
N PRO A 104 -34.09 7.03 31.53
CA PRO A 104 -33.37 6.91 30.25
C PRO A 104 -34.27 6.70 29.02
N PRO A 105 -33.76 6.91 27.79
CA PRO A 105 -34.24 6.17 26.62
C PRO A 105 -33.21 5.13 26.13
N LYS A 106 -33.44 3.90 26.57
CA LYS A 106 -33.63 2.67 25.78
C LYS A 106 -33.08 2.63 24.32
N ARG A 107 -31.99 1.85 24.16
CA ARG A 107 -31.78 0.72 23.21
C ARG A 107 -31.45 0.94 21.71
N ARG A 108 -30.47 0.11 21.30
CA ARG A 108 -30.37 -0.73 20.06
C ARG A 108 -30.00 0.03 18.77
N SER A 109 -29.11 -0.42 17.88
CA SER A 109 -28.40 -1.70 17.68
C SER A 109 -27.27 -1.47 16.65
N ALA A 110 -26.12 -2.13 16.81
CA ALA A 110 -25.45 -2.75 15.65
C ALA A 110 -26.04 -4.17 15.47
N PRO A 111 -25.85 -4.92 14.36
CA PRO A 111 -25.02 -4.67 13.17
C PRO A 111 -25.77 -4.93 11.84
N ALA A 112 -25.18 -4.62 10.68
CA ALA A 112 -25.56 -5.28 9.42
C ALA A 112 -24.41 -5.25 8.38
N ARG A 113 -23.68 -6.37 8.28
CA ARG A 113 -23.09 -6.82 7.01
C ARG A 113 -24.22 -7.10 6.02
N PRO A 114 -24.10 -6.75 4.73
CA PRO A 114 -24.77 -7.49 3.69
C PRO A 114 -23.87 -8.65 3.24
N ALA A 115 -24.21 -9.86 3.67
CA ALA A 115 -23.80 -11.07 2.98
C ALA A 115 -24.99 -11.59 2.16
N ARG A 116 -24.71 -11.84 0.88
CA ARG A 116 -25.32 -12.83 -0.01
C ARG A 116 -26.76 -12.59 -0.50
N GLY A 117 -26.86 -12.27 -1.78
CA GLY A 117 -28.00 -12.63 -2.63
C GLY A 117 -27.49 -13.37 -3.85
N GLY A 118 -27.48 -14.71 -3.79
CA GLY A 118 -27.38 -15.55 -4.97
C GLY A 118 -28.78 -16.00 -5.37
N THR A 119 -29.08 -15.97 -6.66
CA THR A 119 -30.10 -16.83 -7.27
C THR A 119 -29.66 -17.21 -8.67
N ALA A 120 -29.57 -18.52 -8.85
CA ALA A 120 -29.29 -19.21 -10.08
C ALA A 120 -30.51 -19.27 -11.01
N ALA A 121 -30.24 -19.30 -12.31
CA ALA A 121 -30.98 -20.05 -13.35
C ALA A 121 -30.07 -20.07 -14.59
N ALA A 122 -29.30 -21.12 -14.88
CA ALA A 122 -29.69 -22.43 -15.40
C ALA A 122 -30.25 -22.42 -16.84
N ARG A 123 -29.62 -23.26 -17.68
CA ARG A 123 -29.97 -23.78 -19.03
C ARG A 123 -29.40 -22.97 -20.23
N GLY A 124 -28.65 -23.56 -21.16
CA GLY A 124 -28.18 -24.94 -21.29
C GLY A 124 -27.59 -25.26 -22.68
N LYS A 125 -26.89 -26.40 -22.71
CA LYS A 125 -26.65 -27.34 -23.82
C LYS A 125 -25.81 -26.92 -25.05
N GLY A 126 -24.70 -27.62 -25.21
CA GLY A 126 -24.02 -27.84 -26.49
C GLY A 126 -22.82 -28.79 -26.36
N ALA A 127 -23.06 -30.09 -26.22
CA ALA A 127 -22.03 -31.13 -26.28
C ALA A 127 -22.12 -31.89 -27.62
N LYS A 128 -21.00 -31.99 -28.37
CA LYS A 128 -20.61 -33.08 -29.29
C LYS A 128 -19.07 -32.98 -29.50
N ARG A 129 -18.23 -33.79 -28.86
CA ARG A 129 -17.69 -35.13 -29.23
C ARG A 129 -16.86 -35.22 -30.53
N ALA A 130 -15.53 -35.32 -30.32
CA ALA A 130 -14.59 -36.40 -30.68
C ALA A 130 -14.03 -36.62 -32.11
N ALA A 131 -12.71 -36.85 -32.09
CA ALA A 131 -11.87 -37.79 -32.86
C ALA A 131 -11.18 -37.35 -34.17
N GLY A 132 -9.84 -37.47 -34.18
CA GLY A 132 -8.99 -37.51 -35.36
C GLY A 132 -7.53 -37.84 -34.99
N LYS A 133 -6.99 -38.89 -35.60
CA LYS A 133 -5.77 -39.67 -35.25
C LYS A 133 -4.45 -39.07 -35.76
N THR A 134 -3.37 -39.46 -35.07
CA THR A 134 -1.95 -39.48 -35.46
C THR A 134 -1.68 -40.26 -36.75
N PRO A 135 -0.59 -39.93 -37.47
CA PRO A 135 0.39 -40.91 -37.91
C PRO A 135 1.74 -40.76 -37.21
#